data_AF-A0A450WVS4-F1
#
_entry.id   AF-A0A450WVS4-F1
#
_cell.length_a   1.000
_cell.length_b   1.000
_cell.length_c   1.000
_cell.angle_alpha   90.00
_cell.angle_beta   90.00
_cell.angle_gamma   90.00
#
_symmetry.space_group_name_H-M   'P 1'
#
loop_
_entity.id
_entity.type
_entity.pdbx_description
1 polymer ?
#
loop_
_entity_poly.entity_id
_entity_poly.type
_entity_poly.pdbx_seq_one_letter_code
_entity_poly.pdbx_strand_id
1 'polypeptide(L)' 'MKYFNTAGPVIPEDHYNIPALSRWDMDEIRQLIREKRYFVLHAPRQTGKTSCLLALMERLDGE' A
#
# COMPACT_ATOMS: atom_id res chain seq x y z
N MET A 1 20.07 -11.09 7.28
CA MET A 1 20.13 -10.73 5.85
C MET A 1 18.72 -10.84 5.30
N LYS A 2 18.21 -9.84 4.57
CA LYS A 2 16.83 -9.88 4.04
C LYS A 2 16.72 -10.86 2.87
N TYR A 3 15.52 -11.37 2.62
CA TYR A 3 15.21 -12.28 1.50
C TYR A 3 13.88 -11.92 0.80
N PHE A 4 13.68 -12.41 -0.42
CA PHE A 4 12.40 -12.19 -1.13
C PHE A 4 11.36 -13.18 -0.64
N ASN A 5 10.22 -12.67 -0.17
CA ASN A 5 9.07 -13.49 0.13
C ASN A 5 8.10 -13.54 -1.06
N THR A 6 7.75 -14.74 -1.50
CA THR A 6 6.81 -14.98 -2.61
C THR A 6 5.45 -15.53 -2.14
N ALA A 7 5.27 -15.78 -0.83
CA ALA A 7 4.04 -16.34 -0.28
C ALA A 7 3.69 -15.75 1.11
N GLY A 8 2.42 -15.47 1.34
CA GLY A 8 1.97 -14.90 2.62
C GLY A 8 2.32 -13.41 2.79
N PRO A 9 2.18 -12.87 4.02
CA PRO A 9 2.43 -11.46 4.31
C PRO A 9 3.93 -11.11 4.27
N VAL A 10 4.23 -9.89 3.88
CA VAL A 10 5.60 -9.34 3.84
C VAL A 10 5.93 -8.76 5.22
N ILE A 11 7.01 -9.23 5.83
CA ILE A 11 7.56 -8.74 7.11
C ILE A 11 8.71 -7.80 6.77
N PRO A 12 8.61 -6.47 6.98
CA PRO A 12 9.62 -5.50 6.55
C PRO A 12 11.04 -5.75 7.09
N GLU A 13 11.14 -6.34 8.29
CA GLU A 13 12.40 -6.65 8.98
C GLU A 13 13.15 -7.78 8.26
N ASP A 14 12.41 -8.79 7.80
CA ASP A 14 12.95 -10.03 7.23
C ASP A 14 12.97 -10.02 5.69
N HIS A 15 12.03 -9.30 5.07
CA HIS A 15 11.77 -9.39 3.62
C HIS A 15 12.18 -8.13 2.89
N TYR A 16 12.71 -8.30 1.67
CA TYR A 16 12.85 -7.17 0.74
C TYR A 16 11.48 -6.65 0.34
N ASN A 17 11.23 -5.36 0.57
CA ASN A 17 9.99 -4.71 0.21
C ASN A 17 10.21 -3.24 -0.17
N ILE A 18 9.25 -2.70 -0.91
CA ILE A 18 9.12 -1.27 -1.16
C ILE A 18 8.06 -0.74 -0.19
N PRO A 19 8.27 0.44 0.45
CA PRO A 19 7.27 1.05 1.32
C PRO A 19 5.88 1.09 0.65
N ALA A 20 4.83 0.69 1.37
CA ALA A 20 3.51 0.50 0.77
C ALA A 20 2.93 1.79 0.16
N LEU A 21 3.07 2.92 0.88
CA LEU A 21 2.55 4.22 0.46
C LEU A 21 3.35 4.87 -0.68
N SER A 22 4.57 4.38 -0.99
CA SER A 22 5.36 4.90 -2.12
C SER A 22 5.04 4.19 -3.44
N ARG A 23 4.08 3.26 -3.46
CA ARG A 23 3.72 2.47 -4.66
C ARG A 23 2.65 3.14 -5.54
N TRP A 24 2.13 4.29 -5.11
CA TRP A 24 1.13 5.09 -5.82
C TRP A 24 1.36 6.58 -5.54
N ASP A 25 0.58 7.44 -6.19
CA ASP A 25 0.59 8.87 -5.92
C ASP A 25 -0.31 9.19 -4.70
N MET A 26 0.32 9.51 -3.57
CA MET A 26 -0.42 9.85 -2.34
C MET A 26 -1.20 11.17 -2.45
N ASP A 27 -0.77 12.11 -3.28
CA ASP A 27 -1.46 13.38 -3.46
C ASP A 27 -2.73 13.18 -4.29
N GLU A 28 -2.67 12.31 -5.32
CA GLU A 28 -3.85 11.87 -6.06
C GLU A 28 -4.86 11.16 -5.14
N ILE A 29 -4.41 10.19 -4.33
CA ILE A 29 -5.29 9.48 -3.38
C ILE A 29 -5.95 10.45 -2.40
N ARG A 30 -5.19 11.41 -1.85
CA ARG A 30 -5.76 12.44 -0.96
C ARG A 30 -6.78 13.30 -1.67
N GLN A 31 -6.54 13.67 -2.93
CA GLN A 31 -7.52 14.44 -3.71
C GLN A 31 -8.83 13.66 -3.88
N LEU A 32 -8.77 12.37 -4.22
CA LEU A 32 -9.94 11.51 -4.37
C LEU A 32 -10.75 11.40 -3.06
N ILE A 33 -10.07 11.27 -1.92
CA ILE A 33 -10.69 11.23 -0.60
C ILE A 33 -11.36 12.57 -0.28
N ARG A 34 -10.67 13.70 -0.48
CA ARG A 34 -11.24 15.05 -0.27
C ARG A 34 -12.51 15.27 -1.09
N GLU A 35 -12.52 14.77 -2.32
CA GLU A 35 -13.67 14.84 -3.22
C GLU A 35 -14.76 13.79 -2.93
N LYS A 36 -14.60 12.96 -1.90
CA LYS A 36 -15.52 11.88 -1.50
C LYS A 36 -15.80 10.89 -2.63
N ARG A 37 -14.79 10.61 -3.46
CA ARG A 37 -14.90 9.68 -4.58
C ARG A 37 -14.55 8.26 -4.17
N TYR A 38 -15.27 7.30 -4.73
CA TYR A 38 -14.81 5.91 -4.76
C TYR A 38 -13.72 5.77 -5.83
N PHE A 39 -12.68 5.00 -5.54
CA PHE A 39 -11.61 4.69 -6.48
C PHE A 39 -11.24 3.21 -6.43
N VAL A 40 -10.67 2.72 -7.53
CA VAL A 40 -10.24 1.33 -7.69
C VAL A 40 -8.74 1.29 -7.86
N LEU A 41 -8.04 0.55 -7.01
CA LEU A 41 -6.63 0.29 -7.18
C LEU A 41 -6.41 -0.85 -8.20
N HIS A 42 -6.16 -0.48 -9.46
CA HIS A 42 -5.90 -1.45 -10.53
C HIS A 42 -4.41 -1.82 -10.61
N ALA A 43 -4.08 -3.08 -10.33
CA ALA A 43 -2.73 -3.63 -10.49
C ALA A 43 -2.75 -5.16 -10.60
N PRO A 44 -1.71 -5.82 -11.15
CA PRO A 44 -1.61 -7.28 -11.26
C PRO A 44 -1.80 -8.04 -9.93
N ARG A 45 -2.02 -9.36 -10.00
CA ARG A 45 -2.08 -10.21 -8.80
C ARG A 45 -0.78 -10.11 -8.00
N GLN A 46 -0.90 -10.17 -6.67
CA GLN A 46 0.24 -10.19 -5.72
C GLN A 46 1.16 -8.95 -5.74
N THR A 47 0.73 -7.82 -6.29
CA THR A 47 1.50 -6.55 -6.25
C THR A 47 1.37 -5.77 -4.92
N GLY A 48 0.68 -6.33 -3.93
CA GLY A 48 0.50 -5.69 -2.62
C GLY A 48 -0.62 -4.64 -2.57
N LYS A 49 -1.63 -4.74 -3.44
CA LYS A 49 -2.82 -3.86 -3.40
C LYS A 49 -3.45 -3.76 -2.00
N THR A 50 -3.70 -4.91 -1.37
CA THR A 50 -4.25 -4.97 -0.01
C THR A 50 -3.30 -4.32 1.01
N SER A 51 -2.00 -4.57 0.89
CA SER A 51 -0.99 -3.95 1.76
C SER A 51 -0.97 -2.43 1.63
N CYS A 52 -1.13 -1.87 0.42
CA CYS A 52 -1.22 -0.42 0.22
C CYS A 52 -2.47 0.16 0.88
N LEU A 53 -3.63 -0.49 0.74
CA LEU A 53 -4.89 -0.02 1.35
C LEU A 53 -4.86 -0.08 2.88
N LEU A 54 -4.24 -1.12 3.45
CA LEU A 54 -4.04 -1.22 4.91
C LEU A 54 -3.09 -0.13 5.41
N ALA A 55 -1.99 0.12 4.72
CA ALA A 55 -1.07 1.20 5.06
C ALA A 55 -1.72 2.58 4.92
N LEU A 56 -2.62 2.76 3.94
CA LEU A 56 -3.41 4.00 3.79
C LEU A 56 -4.31 4.20 5.01
N MET A 57 -5.06 3.16 5.40
CA MET A 57 -5.94 3.19 6.58
C MET A 57 -5.14 3.59 7.83
N GLU A 58 -4.06 2.88 8.13
CA GLU A 58 -3.20 3.19 9.27
C GLU A 58 -2.65 4.63 9.22
N ARG A 59 -2.25 5.09 8.04
CA ARG A 59 -1.74 6.46 7.86
C ARG A 59 -2.80 7.51 8.12
N LEU A 60 -4.05 7.27 7.72
CA LEU A 60 -5.17 8.19 7.92
C LEU A 60 -5.68 8.16 9.37
N ASP A 61 -5.68 7.00 10.02
CA ASP A 61 -6.07 6.86 11.43
C ASP A 61 -5.08 7.55 12.39
N GLY A 62 -3.83 7.71 11.96
CA GLY A 62 -2.79 8.46 12.69
C GLY A 62 -2.70 9.95 12.37
N GLU A 63 -3.54 10.50 11.47
CA GLU A 63 -3.67 11.96 11.21
C GLU A 63 -4.60 12.62 12.24
#